data_AF-A0A3R7EDV7-F1
#
_entry.id   AF-A0A3R7EDV7-F1
#
_cell.length_a   1.000
_cell.length_b   1.000
_cell.length_c   1.000
_cell.angle_alpha   90.00
_cell.angle_beta   90.00
_cell.angle_gamma   90.00
#
_symmetry.space_group_name_H-M   'P 1'
#
loop_
_entity.id
_entity.type
_entity.pdbx_description
1 polymer ?
#
loop_
_entity_poly.entity_id
_entity_poly.type
_entity_poly.pdbx_seq_one_letter_code
_entity_poly.pdbx_strand_id
1 'polypeptide(L)'
;MKIKGRSISKGVATGKALISKQKISFLGAVDPITGIIVDKSLDIYGKEITNRILIFPGGKGSTVGSYVIYQLKKHGKKPCALISRRADTIVAVGAIIAEIPAVDSLEIDPIEGELIQDGQEVLVNGTEGYIEVEIR
;
A
#
# COMPACT_ATOMS: atom_id res chain seq x y z
N MET A 1 -16.07 10.70 1.85
CA MET A 1 -16.79 9.47 1.47
C MET A 1 -16.09 8.27 2.08
N LYS A 2 -16.86 7.30 2.61
CA LYS A 2 -16.36 6.03 3.14
C LYS A 2 -16.59 4.92 2.12
N ILE A 3 -15.56 4.15 1.80
CA ILE A 3 -15.59 3.07 0.80
C ILE A 3 -15.20 1.78 1.50
N LYS A 4 -16.08 0.78 1.51
CA LYS A 4 -15.79 -0.49 2.16
C LYS A 4 -14.95 -1.38 1.26
N GLY A 5 -14.23 -2.29 1.89
CA GLY A 5 -13.56 -3.41 1.24
C GLY A 5 -13.32 -4.52 2.24
N ARG A 6 -12.30 -5.32 1.99
CA ARG A 6 -11.87 -6.41 2.86
C ARG A 6 -10.67 -6.00 3.70
N SER A 7 -10.78 -6.23 5.00
CA SER A 7 -9.68 -6.08 5.96
C SER A 7 -8.61 -7.14 5.71
N ILE A 8 -7.36 -6.71 5.56
CA ILE A 8 -6.18 -7.60 5.42
C ILE A 8 -5.31 -7.56 6.66
N SER A 9 -5.02 -6.36 7.18
CA SER A 9 -4.18 -6.16 8.35
C SER A 9 -4.75 -5.04 9.20
N LYS A 10 -4.86 -5.29 10.51
CA LYS A 10 -5.53 -4.40 11.46
C LYS A 10 -4.75 -3.09 11.68
N GLY A 11 -5.47 -2.09 12.16
CA GLY A 11 -4.98 -0.78 12.52
C GLY A 11 -5.63 0.34 11.71
N VAL A 12 -5.32 1.58 12.07
CA VAL A 12 -5.83 2.77 11.40
C VAL A 12 -4.67 3.71 11.14
N ALA A 13 -4.59 4.26 9.93
CA ALA A 13 -3.58 5.26 9.58
C ALA A 13 -4.14 6.26 8.57
N THR A 14 -3.64 7.48 8.66
CA THR A 14 -3.91 8.55 7.70
C THR A 14 -2.59 8.97 7.05
N GLY A 15 -2.62 9.27 5.77
CA GLY A 15 -1.44 9.75 5.09
C GLY A 15 -1.70 10.16 3.64
N LYS A 16 -0.63 10.61 3.00
CA LYS A 16 -0.65 11.05 1.60
C LYS A 16 -0.60 9.83 0.68
N ALA A 17 -1.56 9.71 -0.23
CA ALA A 17 -1.61 8.67 -1.24
C ALA A 17 -0.35 8.71 -2.12
N LEU A 18 0.25 7.54 -2.37
CA LEU A 18 1.23 7.29 -3.41
C LEU A 18 0.69 6.17 -4.30
N ILE A 19 0.38 6.49 -5.55
CA ILE A 19 -0.39 5.60 -6.42
C ILE A 19 0.51 5.02 -7.51
N SER A 20 0.58 3.69 -7.54
CA SER A 20 1.15 2.91 -8.65
C SER A 20 0.02 2.34 -9.49
N LYS A 21 0.06 2.56 -10.82
CA LYS A 21 -0.84 1.88 -11.76
C LYS A 21 -0.38 0.45 -12.07
N GLN A 22 0.82 0.09 -11.64
CA GLN A 22 1.42 -1.22 -11.88
C GLN A 22 1.46 -2.08 -10.60
N LYS A 23 1.40 -3.39 -10.78
CA LYS A 23 1.65 -4.35 -9.69
C LYS A 23 3.07 -4.20 -9.15
N ILE A 24 3.26 -4.36 -7.85
CA ILE A 24 4.56 -4.18 -7.20
C ILE A 24 5.12 -5.53 -6.74
N SER A 25 6.39 -5.80 -7.02
CA SER A 25 7.13 -6.90 -6.39
C SER A 25 7.93 -6.33 -5.23
N PHE A 26 7.50 -6.53 -3.98
CA PHE A 26 8.30 -6.07 -2.84
C PHE A 26 9.67 -6.75 -2.77
N LEU A 27 9.84 -7.90 -3.45
CA LEU A 27 11.16 -8.41 -3.77
C LEU A 27 11.77 -7.63 -4.93
N GLY A 28 12.72 -6.75 -4.62
CA GLY A 28 13.55 -6.03 -5.61
C GLY A 28 12.99 -4.70 -6.11
N ALA A 29 11.70 -4.39 -5.92
CA ALA A 29 11.16 -3.09 -6.36
C ALA A 29 11.37 -1.96 -5.37
N VAL A 30 11.63 -2.26 -4.10
CA VAL A 30 11.85 -1.27 -3.05
C VAL A 30 13.16 -1.58 -2.33
N ASP A 31 13.95 -0.54 -2.08
CA ASP A 31 15.10 -0.64 -1.19
C ASP A 31 14.61 -0.57 0.27
N PRO A 32 14.81 -1.63 1.07
CA PRO A 32 14.32 -1.69 2.46
C PRO A 32 15.00 -0.68 3.41
N ILE A 33 16.19 -0.18 3.06
CA ILE A 33 16.96 0.74 3.91
C ILE A 33 16.52 2.18 3.68
N THR A 34 16.24 2.54 2.43
CA THR A 34 15.87 3.92 2.06
C THR A 34 14.37 4.13 1.97
N GLY A 35 13.59 3.07 1.68
CA GLY A 35 12.16 3.18 1.40
C GLY A 35 11.84 3.67 -0.02
N ILE A 36 12.85 3.74 -0.90
CA ILE A 36 12.70 4.26 -2.27
C ILE A 36 12.36 3.11 -3.22
N ILE A 37 11.46 3.37 -4.18
CA ILE A 37 11.20 2.48 -5.29
C ILE A 37 12.38 2.50 -6.27
N VAL A 38 13.02 1.35 -6.45
CA VAL A 38 14.23 1.19 -7.27
C VAL A 38 13.99 0.42 -8.58
N ASP A 39 12.81 -0.19 -8.75
CA ASP A 39 12.42 -0.80 -10.03
C ASP A 39 12.02 0.28 -11.03
N LYS A 40 12.90 0.50 -12.02
CA LYS A 40 12.74 1.49 -13.10
C LYS A 40 11.54 1.24 -14.02
N SER A 41 10.96 0.03 -13.99
CA SER A 41 9.77 -0.28 -14.79
C SER A 41 8.48 0.30 -14.20
N LEU A 42 8.48 0.61 -12.88
CA LEU A 42 7.32 1.17 -12.20
C LEU A 42 7.17 2.65 -12.51
N ASP A 43 5.92 3.08 -12.63
CA ASP A 43 5.51 4.49 -12.81
C ASP A 43 5.86 5.39 -11.62
N ILE A 44 6.13 4.78 -10.46
CA ILE A 44 6.55 5.46 -9.22
C ILE A 44 8.04 5.29 -8.91
N TYR A 45 8.88 4.96 -9.91
CA TYR A 45 10.33 4.88 -9.72
C TYR A 45 10.92 6.15 -9.07
N GLY A 46 11.82 5.96 -8.11
CA GLY A 46 12.47 7.05 -7.36
C GLY A 46 11.60 7.70 -6.28
N LYS A 47 10.34 7.29 -6.11
CA LYS A 47 9.48 7.79 -5.03
C LYS A 47 9.75 7.04 -3.72
N GLU A 48 9.70 7.77 -2.61
CA GLU A 48 9.77 7.20 -1.26
C GLU A 48 8.37 6.80 -0.75
N ILE A 49 8.25 5.60 -0.19
CA ILE A 49 6.99 5.07 0.33
C ILE A 49 6.78 5.32 1.83
N THR A 50 7.81 5.77 2.53
CA THR A 50 7.81 6.00 3.98
C THR A 50 6.66 6.93 4.39
N ASN A 51 5.85 6.52 5.37
CA ASN A 51 4.70 7.29 5.88
C ASN A 51 3.66 7.70 4.81
N ARG A 52 3.63 7.00 3.67
CA ARG A 52 2.62 7.18 2.62
C ARG A 52 1.56 6.10 2.69
N ILE A 53 0.39 6.38 2.12
CA ILE A 53 -0.62 5.36 1.81
C ILE A 53 -0.28 4.81 0.43
N LEU A 54 0.33 3.63 0.37
CA LEU A 54 0.73 3.03 -0.90
C LEU A 54 -0.48 2.32 -1.53
N ILE A 55 -0.88 2.80 -2.72
CA ILE A 55 -2.03 2.29 -3.49
C ILE A 55 -1.51 1.62 -4.75
N PHE A 56 -1.86 0.36 -4.98
CA PHE A 56 -1.34 -0.42 -6.11
C PHE A 56 -2.28 -1.59 -6.46
N PRO A 57 -2.29 -2.11 -7.70
CA PRO A 57 -3.27 -3.14 -8.08
C PRO A 57 -3.14 -4.44 -7.28
N GLY A 58 -1.90 -4.81 -6.93
CA GLY A 58 -1.58 -6.02 -6.17
C GLY A 58 -0.11 -6.41 -6.34
N GLY A 59 0.28 -7.52 -5.73
CA GLY A 59 1.64 -8.05 -5.88
C GLY A 59 1.88 -8.68 -7.26
N LYS A 60 3.14 -8.67 -7.74
CA LYS A 60 3.55 -9.44 -8.93
C LYS A 60 3.72 -10.94 -8.64
N GLY A 61 3.54 -11.38 -7.39
CA GLY A 61 3.92 -12.72 -6.92
C GLY A 61 5.41 -12.77 -6.61
N SER A 62 5.76 -12.88 -5.33
CA SER A 62 7.14 -12.97 -4.86
C SER A 62 7.23 -14.02 -3.77
N THR A 63 8.20 -14.93 -3.78
CA THR A 63 8.28 -15.97 -2.74
C THR A 63 8.62 -15.42 -1.35
N VAL A 64 9.39 -14.33 -1.28
CA VAL A 64 9.95 -13.78 -0.02
C VAL A 64 9.69 -12.28 0.19
N GLY A 65 8.78 -11.68 -0.57
CA GLY A 65 8.50 -10.23 -0.52
C GLY A 65 8.00 -9.73 0.85
N SER A 66 7.39 -10.61 1.65
CA SER A 66 6.92 -10.31 3.01
C SER A 66 8.05 -9.88 3.95
N TYR A 67 9.24 -10.47 3.80
CA TYR A 67 10.40 -10.09 4.60
C TYR A 67 10.95 -8.71 4.24
N VAL A 68 10.80 -8.27 2.99
CA VAL A 68 11.19 -6.91 2.59
C VAL A 68 10.24 -5.88 3.22
N ILE A 69 8.93 -6.16 3.23
CA ILE A 69 7.95 -5.32 3.94
C ILE A 69 8.28 -5.24 5.44
N TYR A 70 8.70 -6.35 6.05
CA TYR A 70 9.15 -6.36 7.43
C TYR A 70 10.46 -5.59 7.66
N GLN A 71 11.42 -5.67 6.75
CA GLN A 71 12.65 -4.88 6.83
C GLN A 71 12.36 -3.37 6.73
N LEU A 72 11.44 -2.96 5.86
CA LEU A 72 10.97 -1.57 5.81
C LEU A 72 10.45 -1.11 7.17
N LYS A 73 9.70 -1.94 7.92
CA LYS A 73 9.32 -1.63 9.30
C LYS A 73 10.55 -1.46 10.19
N LYS A 74 11.48 -2.42 10.17
CA LYS A 74 12.69 -2.38 11.01
C LYS A 74 13.55 -1.13 10.78
N HIS A 75 13.59 -0.64 9.54
CA HIS A 75 14.31 0.58 9.17
C HIS A 75 13.49 1.87 9.35
N GLY A 76 12.23 1.79 9.81
CA GLY A 76 11.36 2.97 9.91
C GLY A 76 10.96 3.57 8.56
N LYS A 77 11.01 2.76 7.49
CA LYS A 77 10.76 3.11 6.09
C LYS A 77 9.47 2.52 5.52
N LYS A 78 8.61 1.96 6.37
CA LYS A 78 7.35 1.37 5.94
C LYS A 78 6.34 2.45 5.48
N PRO A 79 5.45 2.11 4.53
CA PRO A 79 4.25 2.92 4.31
C PRO A 79 3.37 2.88 5.56
N CYS A 80 2.58 3.93 5.78
CA CYS A 80 1.67 3.99 6.92
C CYS A 80 0.41 3.14 6.72
N ALA A 81 0.00 2.89 5.46
CA ALA A 81 -1.01 1.88 5.12
C ALA A 81 -0.83 1.35 3.69
N LEU A 82 -1.48 0.23 3.39
CA LEU A 82 -1.57 -0.34 2.05
C LEU A 82 -3.03 -0.39 1.58
N ILE A 83 -3.25 -0.05 0.31
CA ILE A 83 -4.51 -0.27 -0.40
C ILE A 83 -4.20 -1.03 -1.67
N SER A 84 -4.94 -2.11 -1.94
CA SER A 84 -4.81 -2.81 -3.22
C SER A 84 -6.13 -3.28 -3.80
N ARG A 85 -6.18 -3.55 -5.11
CA ARG A 85 -7.38 -4.22 -5.67
C ARG A 85 -7.47 -5.63 -5.11
N ARG A 86 -6.34 -6.33 -5.07
CA ARG A 86 -6.23 -7.65 -4.47
C ARG A 86 -4.83 -7.87 -3.90
N ALA A 87 -4.77 -8.10 -2.59
CA ALA A 87 -3.54 -8.53 -1.93
C ALA A 87 -3.30 -10.01 -2.25
N ASP A 88 -2.07 -10.34 -2.66
CA ASP A 88 -1.61 -11.72 -2.61
C ASP A 88 -1.21 -12.09 -1.18
N THR A 89 -0.99 -13.38 -0.93
CA THR A 89 -0.61 -13.89 0.40
C THR A 89 0.65 -13.23 0.94
N ILE A 90 1.55 -12.79 0.06
CA ILE A 90 2.87 -12.27 0.43
C ILE A 90 2.76 -10.83 0.90
N VAL A 91 1.98 -10.01 0.18
CA VAL A 91 1.59 -8.67 0.61
C VAL A 91 0.80 -8.75 1.92
N ALA A 92 -0.16 -9.67 2.02
CA ALA A 92 -0.97 -9.83 3.23
C ALA A 92 -0.12 -10.20 4.46
N VAL A 93 0.72 -11.24 4.35
CA VAL A 93 1.64 -11.65 5.42
C VAL A 93 2.60 -10.52 5.77
N GLY A 94 3.18 -9.86 4.77
CA GLY A 94 4.09 -8.72 4.97
C GLY A 94 3.42 -7.57 5.73
N ALA A 95 2.19 -7.20 5.36
CA ALA A 95 1.43 -6.16 6.04
C ALA A 95 1.15 -6.51 7.50
N ILE A 96 0.74 -7.76 7.77
CA ILE A 96 0.42 -8.25 9.12
C ILE A 96 1.66 -8.22 10.01
N ILE A 97 2.77 -8.83 9.58
CA ILE A 97 4.00 -8.89 10.42
C ILE A 97 4.67 -7.51 10.55
N ALA A 98 4.45 -6.61 9.58
CA ALA A 98 4.93 -5.24 9.62
C ALA A 98 3.98 -4.29 10.38
N GLU A 99 2.84 -4.77 10.87
CA GLU A 99 1.78 -3.95 11.50
C GLU A 99 1.45 -2.73 10.63
N ILE A 100 1.23 -2.97 9.34
CA ILE A 100 0.77 -1.95 8.40
C ILE A 100 -0.72 -2.19 8.19
N PRO A 101 -1.60 -1.24 8.55
CA PRO A 101 -3.01 -1.29 8.19
C PRO A 101 -3.17 -1.54 6.69
N ALA A 102 -3.99 -2.52 6.32
CA ALA A 102 -4.16 -2.88 4.92
C ALA A 102 -5.60 -3.27 4.62
N VAL A 103 -6.08 -2.79 3.48
CA VAL A 103 -7.39 -3.13 2.91
C VAL A 103 -7.25 -3.49 1.43
N ASP A 104 -8.09 -4.40 0.95
CA ASP A 104 -8.20 -4.69 -0.47
C ASP A 104 -9.64 -4.91 -0.91
N SER A 105 -9.87 -5.20 -2.20
CA SER A 105 -11.20 -5.51 -2.75
C SER A 105 -12.25 -4.45 -2.37
N LEU A 106 -11.90 -3.18 -2.54
CA LEU A 106 -12.81 -2.06 -2.29
C LEU A 106 -14.00 -2.12 -3.26
N GLU A 107 -15.17 -1.68 -2.78
CA GLU A 107 -16.40 -1.58 -3.58
C GLU A 107 -16.24 -0.67 -4.81
N ILE A 108 -15.33 0.30 -4.71
CA ILE A 108 -14.93 1.20 -5.79
C ILE A 108 -13.43 1.03 -5.98
N ASP A 109 -13.00 0.86 -7.22
CA ASP A 109 -11.60 0.74 -7.54
C ASP A 109 -10.85 2.04 -7.21
N PRO A 110 -9.83 2.02 -6.33
CA PRO A 110 -9.15 3.24 -5.88
C PRO A 110 -8.18 3.81 -6.92
N ILE A 111 -7.90 3.07 -8.01
CA ILE A 111 -6.93 3.44 -9.06
C ILE A 111 -7.66 3.88 -10.33
N GLU A 112 -8.83 3.30 -10.61
CA GLU A 112 -9.67 3.68 -11.75
C GLU A 112 -10.53 4.91 -11.44
N GLY A 113 -10.73 5.77 -12.45
CA GLY A 113 -11.64 6.91 -12.35
C GLY A 113 -11.14 8.13 -11.57
N GLU A 114 -9.84 8.21 -11.25
CA GLU A 114 -9.21 9.36 -10.56
C GLU A 114 -9.85 9.74 -9.21
N LEU A 115 -10.50 8.76 -8.55
CA LEU A 115 -11.15 8.96 -7.26
C LEU A 115 -10.17 9.45 -6.18
N ILE A 116 -8.93 8.96 -6.24
CA ILE A 116 -7.84 9.37 -5.37
C ILE A 116 -6.72 9.93 -6.24
N GLN A 117 -6.25 11.12 -5.90
CA GLN A 117 -5.11 11.75 -6.55
C GLN A 117 -3.82 11.50 -5.75
N ASP A 118 -2.67 11.49 -6.43
CA ASP A 118 -1.38 11.42 -5.74
C ASP A 118 -1.24 12.60 -4.77
N GLY A 119 -0.81 12.33 -3.54
CA GLY A 119 -0.71 13.34 -2.49
C GLY A 119 -2.04 13.75 -1.85
N GLN A 120 -3.17 13.15 -2.24
CA GLN A 120 -4.42 13.32 -1.50
C GLN A 120 -4.31 12.63 -0.14
N GLU A 121 -4.95 13.22 0.88
CA GLU A 121 -5.03 12.60 2.20
C GLU A 121 -6.09 11.50 2.21
N VAL A 122 -5.71 10.32 2.71
CA VAL A 122 -6.57 9.15 2.79
C VAL A 122 -6.44 8.55 4.18
N LEU A 123 -7.57 8.23 4.80
CA LEU A 123 -7.62 7.41 6.01
C LEU A 123 -7.90 5.97 5.60
N VAL A 124 -7.12 5.04 6.15
CA VAL A 124 -7.28 3.60 5.97
C VAL A 124 -7.57 2.97 7.32
N ASN A 125 -8.73 2.33 7.44
CA ASN A 125 -9.08 1.53 8.59
C ASN A 125 -9.00 0.05 8.19
N GLY A 126 -7.85 -0.54 8.43
CA GLY A 126 -7.59 -1.96 8.20
C GLY A 126 -8.27 -2.88 9.21
N THR A 127 -8.77 -2.37 10.34
CA THR A 127 -9.51 -3.16 11.33
C THR A 127 -10.96 -3.41 10.89
N GLU A 128 -11.64 -2.37 10.44
CA GLU A 128 -13.04 -2.42 10.00
C GLU A 128 -13.20 -2.64 8.50
N GLY A 129 -12.10 -2.54 7.72
CA GLY A 129 -12.10 -2.83 6.29
C GLY A 129 -12.71 -1.72 5.45
N TYR A 130 -12.23 -0.47 5.60
CA TYR A 130 -12.65 0.64 4.75
C TYR A 130 -11.56 1.69 4.58
N ILE A 131 -11.78 2.59 3.62
CA ILE A 131 -11.04 3.85 3.50
C ILE A 131 -12.00 5.05 3.57
N GLU A 132 -11.46 6.20 3.96
CA GLU A 132 -12.14 7.49 3.86
C GLU A 132 -11.31 8.45 3.03
N VAL A 133 -11.98 9.10 2.08
CA VAL A 133 -11.40 10.07 1.15
C VAL A 133 -12.31 11.29 1.05
N GLU A 134 -11.74 12.48 1.02
CA GLU A 134 -12.48 13.70 0.67
C GLU A 134 -12.71 13.73 -0.84
N ILE A 135 -13.95 13.84 -1.29
CA ILE A 135 -14.26 14.07 -2.71
C ILE A 135 -14.36 15.59 -2.89
N ARG A 136 -13.65 16.12 -3.88
CA ARG A 136 -13.80 17.50 -4.34
C ARG A 136 -14.75 17.57 -5.52
#